data_AF-A0A5K0V8G4-F1
#
_entry.id   AF-A0A5K0V8G4-F1
#
_cell.length_a   1.000
_cell.length_b   1.000
_cell.length_c   1.000
_cell.angle_alpha   90.00
_cell.angle_beta   90.00
_cell.angle_gamma   90.00
#
_symmetry.space_group_name_H-M   'P 1'
#
loop_
_entity.id
_entity.type
_entity.pdbx_description
1 polymer ?
#
loop_
_entity_poly.entity_id
_entity_poly.type
_entity_poly.pdbx_seq_one_letter_code
_entity_poly.pdbx_strand_id
1 'polypeptide(L)' 'CGPCQYMVSVLNEVGHAMKDAIDVVKVDTEKYPSIANRYRVEALPTLIIFRDGKPSARF' A
#
# COMPACT_ATOMS: atom_id res chain seq x y z
N CYS A 1 6.38 8.68 10.68
CA CYS A 1 5.69 9.40 9.58
C CYS A 1 4.24 9.67 9.99
N GLY A 2 3.86 10.94 10.25
CA GLY A 2 2.50 11.32 10.64
C GLY A 2 1.43 11.01 9.58
N PRO A 3 1.62 11.39 8.30
CA PRO A 3 0.69 11.08 7.22
C PRO A 3 0.46 9.58 7.02
N CYS A 4 1.49 8.76 7.21
CA CYS A 4 1.40 7.31 7.09
C CYS A 4 0.48 6.70 8.16
N GLN A 5 0.51 7.21 9.40
CA GLN A 5 -0.34 6.70 10.48
C GLN A 5 -1.83 7.00 10.24
N TYR A 6 -2.14 8.18 9.69
CA TYR A 6 -3.50 8.51 9.27
C TYR A 6 -4.02 7.53 8.21
N MET A 7 -3.20 7.25 7.19
CA MET A 7 -3.63 6.38 6.09
C MET A 7 -3.80 4.91 6.51
N VAL A 8 -3.07 4.45 7.53
CA VAL A 8 -3.24 3.08 8.07
C VAL A 8 -4.67 2.87 8.59
N SER A 9 -5.23 3.80 9.36
CA SER A 9 -6.60 3.67 9.87
C SER A 9 -7.63 3.60 8.75
N VAL A 10 -7.52 4.50 7.76
CA VAL A 10 -8.42 4.52 6.60
C VAL A 10 -8.32 3.22 5.79
N LEU A 11 -7.10 2.73 5.54
CA LEU A 11 -6.90 1.49 4.78
C LEU A 11 -7.37 0.25 5.54
N ASN A 12 -7.33 0.24 6.88
CA ASN A 12 -7.92 -0.83 7.69
C ASN A 12 -9.44 -0.85 7.56
N GLU A 13 -10.10 0.32 7.58
CA GLU A 13 -11.55 0.42 7.38
C GLU A 13 -11.95 -0.06 5.98
N VAL A 14 -11.21 0.36 4.94
CA VAL A 14 -11.40 -0.10 3.56
C VAL A 14 -11.24 -1.62 3.45
N GLY A 15 -10.16 -2.16 4.03
CA GLY A 15 -9.91 -3.61 4.05
C GLY A 15 -11.02 -4.38 4.78
N HIS A 16 -11.59 -3.81 5.84
CA HIS A 16 -12.73 -4.42 6.52
C HIS A 16 -14.01 -4.39 5.69
N ALA A 17 -14.33 -3.22 5.10
CA ALA A 17 -15.54 -3.03 4.30
C ALA A 17 -15.53 -3.83 2.99
N MET A 18 -14.35 -4.11 2.44
CA MET A 18 -14.18 -4.79 1.14
C MET A 18 -13.45 -6.13 1.26
N LYS A 19 -13.47 -6.76 2.44
CA LYS A 19 -12.71 -7.98 2.77
C LYS A 19 -12.90 -9.15 1.80
N ASP A 20 -14.04 -9.22 1.10
CA ASP A 20 -14.37 -10.31 0.16
C ASP A 20 -13.97 -9.97 -1.29
N ALA A 21 -13.49 -8.74 -1.54
CA ALA A 21 -13.18 -8.22 -2.87
C ALA A 21 -11.72 -7.82 -3.04
N ILE A 22 -11.05 -7.35 -1.98
CA ILE A 22 -9.66 -6.90 -2.02
C ILE A 22 -8.90 -7.32 -0.77
N ASP A 23 -7.59 -7.53 -0.96
CA ASP A 23 -6.63 -7.60 0.13
C ASP A 23 -5.91 -6.26 0.28
N VAL A 24 -5.86 -5.75 1.51
CA VAL A 24 -5.07 -4.56 1.84
C VAL A 24 -3.79 -5.00 2.54
N VAL A 25 -2.66 -4.78 1.89
CA VAL A 25 -1.34 -5.20 2.39
C VAL A 25 -0.47 -3.98 2.67
N LYS A 26 0.09 -3.92 3.88
CA LYS A 26 1.05 -2.89 4.29
C LYS A 26 2.47 -3.42 4.09
N VAL A 27 3.30 -2.64 3.39
CA VAL A 27 4.73 -2.92 3.23
C VAL A 27 5.53 -1.84 3.94
N ASP A 28 6.43 -2.27 4.82
CA ASP A 28 7.44 -1.42 5.42
C ASP A 28 8.65 -1.32 4.48
N THR A 29 8.89 -0.14 3.92
CA THR A 29 9.97 0.10 2.95
C THR A 29 11.35 0.11 3.58
N GLU A 30 11.46 0.39 4.88
CA GLU A 30 12.73 0.34 5.60
C GLU A 30 13.14 -1.12 5.81
N LYS A 31 12.15 -1.98 6.13
CA LYS A 31 12.37 -3.43 6.26
C LYS A 31 12.56 -4.14 4.92
N TYR A 32 11.92 -3.67 3.85
CA TYR A 32 11.93 -4.30 2.52
C TYR A 32 12.38 -3.33 1.41
N PRO A 33 13.65 -2.87 1.43
CA PRO A 33 14.15 -1.88 0.48
C PRO A 33 14.15 -2.38 -0.97
N SER A 34 14.29 -3.69 -1.19
CA SER A 34 14.22 -4.28 -2.54
C SER A 34 12.83 -4.13 -3.17
N ILE A 35 11.76 -4.22 -2.36
CA ILE A 35 10.38 -3.99 -2.82
C ILE A 35 10.18 -2.50 -3.14
N ALA A 36 10.66 -1.61 -2.26
CA ALA A 36 10.61 -0.16 -2.49
C ALA A 36 11.32 0.21 -3.80
N ASN A 37 12.53 -0.30 -4.03
CA ASN A 37 13.29 -0.07 -5.26
C ASN A 37 12.60 -0.65 -6.50
N ARG A 38 12.11 -1.90 -6.42
CA ARG A 38 11.40 -2.57 -7.53
C ARG A 38 10.21 -1.73 -8.01
N TYR A 39 9.50 -1.10 -7.10
CA TYR A 39 8.36 -0.24 -7.42
C TYR A 39 8.73 1.25 -7.45
N ARG A 40 10.00 1.65 -7.30
CA ARG A 40 10.42 3.07 -7.29
C ARG A 40 9.58 3.91 -6.31
N VAL A 41 9.49 3.47 -5.07
CA VAL A 41 8.82 4.20 -3.98
C VAL A 41 9.79 5.25 -3.44
N GLU A 42 9.58 6.51 -3.83
CA GLU A 42 10.46 7.65 -3.46
C GLU A 42 9.88 8.50 -2.32
N ALA A 43 8.57 8.42 -2.09
CA ALA A 43 7.87 9.16 -1.05
C ALA A 43 6.90 8.25 -0.29
N LEU A 44 6.71 8.53 1.00
CA LEU A 44 5.77 7.81 1.85
C LEU A 44 4.63 8.72 2.34
N PRO A 45 3.40 8.20 2.40
CA PRO A 45 3.02 6.87 1.91
C PRO A 45 2.85 6.84 0.38
N THR A 46 3.05 5.68 -0.25
CA THR A 46 2.68 5.42 -1.67
C THR A 46 1.67 4.28 -1.69
N LEU A 47 0.58 4.44 -2.44
CA LEU A 47 -0.42 3.37 -2.66
C LEU A 47 -0.29 2.84 -4.07
N ILE A 48 -0.31 1.51 -4.22
CA ILE A 48 -0.29 0.84 -5.53
C ILE A 48 -1.44 -0.17 -5.55
N ILE A 49 -2.30 -0.06 -6.55
CA ILE A 49 -3.36 -1.05 -6.80
C ILE A 49 -2.79 -2.13 -7.71
N PHE A 50 -3.00 -3.39 -7.34
CA PHE A 50 -2.67 -4.54 -8.16
C PHE A 50 -3.94 -5.20 -8.70
N ARG A 51 -3.91 -5.59 -9.97
CA ARG A 51 -4.92 -6.43 -10.61
C ARG A 51 -4.21 -7.48 -11.45
N ASP A 52 -4.60 -8.74 -11.31
CA ASP A 52 -4.00 -9.89 -12.00
C ASP A 52 -2.47 -9.94 -11.84
N GLY A 53 -1.98 -9.64 -10.64
CA GLY A 53 -0.55 -9.65 -10.29
C GLY A 53 0.26 -8.48 -10.85
N LYS A 54 -0.36 -7.47 -11.46
CA LYS A 54 0.31 -6.32 -12.07
C LYS A 54 -0.19 -4.99 -11.48
N PRO A 55 0.69 -3.96 -11.35
CA PRO A 55 0.26 -2.62 -10.97
C PRO A 55 -0.72 -2.04 -12.00
N SER A 56 -1.87 -1.54 -11.53
CA SER A 56 -2.89 -0.91 -12.37
C SER A 56 -3.07 0.59 -12.09
N ALA A 57 -2.78 1.05 -10.87
CA ALA A 57 -2.81 2.46 -10.49
C ALA A 57 -1.82 2.76 -9.35
N ARG A 58 -1.41 4.03 -9.22
CA ARG A 58 -0.54 4.55 -8.16
C ARG A 58 -1.03 5.90 -7.66
N PHE A 59 -0.92 6.13 -6.35
CA PHE A 59 -1.24 7.38 -5.65
C PHE A 59 -0.14 7.72 -4.65
#